data_AF-A0A923BL86-F1
#
_entry.id   AF-A0A923BL86-F1
#
_cell.length_a   1.000
_cell.length_b   1.000
_cell.length_c   1.000
_cell.angle_alpha   90.00
_cell.angle_beta   90.00
_cell.angle_gamma   90.00
#
_symmetry.space_group_name_H-M   'P 1'
#
loop_
_entity.id
_entity.type
_entity.pdbx_description
1 polymer ?
#
loop_
_entity_poly.entity_id
_entity_poly.type
_entity_poly.pdbx_seq_one_letter_code
_entity_poly.pdbx_strand_id
1 'polypeptide(L)'
;YLPDYVANPIYGPVSQTLPVREYVYHHDRNLIPFFDGLIPEGWLLDITVKNWKLNEKDRMELLLTVCKDCIGAVGVIRNEE
;
A
#
# COMPACT_ATOMS: atom_id res chain seq x y z
N TYR A 1 9.36 9.12 0.06
CA TYR A 1 9.44 9.25 1.53
C TYR A 1 9.35 10.72 1.89
N LEU A 2 8.87 11.06 3.09
CA LEU A 2 8.90 12.45 3.56
C LEU A 2 10.34 12.89 3.88
N PRO A 3 10.69 14.18 3.74
CA PRO A 3 12.05 14.67 4.01
C PRO A 3 12.59 14.26 5.38
N ASP A 4 11.78 14.40 6.45
CA ASP A 4 12.19 14.03 7.81
C ASP A 4 12.42 12.53 7.98
N TYR A 5 11.72 11.69 7.19
CA TYR A 5 11.94 10.25 7.19
C TYR A 5 13.28 9.89 6.55
N VAL A 6 13.63 10.56 5.45
CA VAL A 6 14.91 10.35 4.75
C VAL A 6 16.09 10.83 5.59
N ALA A 7 15.93 11.92 6.33
CA ALA A 7 16.98 12.49 7.17
C ALA A 7 17.31 11.64 8.42
N ASN A 8 16.45 10.69 8.78
CA ASN A 8 16.65 9.89 9.99
C ASN A 8 17.51 8.64 9.69
N PRO A 9 18.72 8.53 10.28
CA PRO A 9 19.65 7.43 9.99
C PRO A 9 19.20 6.06 10.51
N ILE A 10 18.18 6.00 11.38
CA ILE A 10 17.69 4.73 11.95
C ILE A 10 16.53 4.13 11.16
N TYR A 11 15.89 4.92 10.28
CA TYR A 11 14.70 4.46 9.55
C TYR A 11 15.11 3.62 8.35
N GLY A 12 14.50 2.43 8.25
CA GLY A 12 14.67 1.52 7.12
C GLY A 12 13.64 1.76 6.02
N PRO A 13 13.81 1.13 4.86
CA PRO A 13 12.81 1.19 3.81
C PRO A 13 11.56 0.39 4.18
N VAL A 14 10.41 0.82 3.67
CA VAL A 14 9.13 0.09 3.82
C VAL A 14 9.18 -1.29 3.16
N SER A 15 10.00 -1.44 2.12
CA SER A 15 10.27 -2.68 1.40
C SER A 15 11.70 -2.69 0.88
N GLN A 16 12.33 -3.87 0.78
CA GLN A 16 13.64 -4.02 0.14
C GLN A 16 13.63 -3.57 -1.34
N THR A 17 12.46 -3.57 -1.99
CA THR A 17 12.27 -3.06 -3.37
C THR A 17 11.98 -1.56 -3.43
N LEU A 18 11.82 -0.90 -2.28
CA LEU A 18 11.53 0.53 -2.16
C LEU A 18 12.55 1.20 -1.22
N PRO A 19 13.84 1.27 -1.59
CA PRO A 19 14.87 1.89 -0.74
C PRO A 19 14.53 3.33 -0.33
N VAL A 20 14.98 3.76 0.85
CA VAL A 20 14.78 5.14 1.30
C VAL A 20 15.48 6.10 0.34
N ARG A 21 14.71 7.01 -0.27
CA ARG A 21 15.21 8.04 -1.20
C ARG A 21 14.29 9.26 -1.23
N GLU A 22 14.86 10.39 -1.65
CA GLU A 22 14.15 11.67 -1.79
C GLU A 22 13.22 11.69 -3.01
N TYR A 23 13.60 11.01 -4.10
CA TYR A 23 12.85 11.04 -5.35
C TYR A 23 11.62 10.13 -5.34
N VAL A 24 10.55 10.62 -5.96
CA VAL A 24 9.26 9.93 -6.08
C VAL A 24 9.43 8.58 -6.80
N TYR A 25 8.67 7.58 -6.36
CA TYR A 25 8.52 6.32 -7.10
C TYR A 25 7.46 6.51 -8.17
N HIS A 26 7.86 6.33 -9.43
CA HIS A 26 6.95 6.29 -10.56
C HIS A 26 6.72 4.84 -10.96
N HIS A 27 5.46 4.48 -11.20
CA HIS A 27 5.07 3.19 -11.73
C HIS A 27 3.89 3.41 -12.68
N ASP A 28 4.11 3.23 -13.97
CA ASP A 28 3.30 3.88 -15.01
C ASP A 28 1.94 3.24 -15.29
N ARG A 29 1.72 1.99 -14.86
CA ARG A 29 0.53 1.24 -15.29
C ARG A 29 -0.25 0.56 -14.17
N ASN A 30 0.42 0.21 -13.09
CA ASN A 30 -0.16 -0.59 -12.01
C ASN A 30 0.30 -0.05 -10.66
N LEU A 31 -0.38 -0.53 -9.61
CA LEU A 31 0.07 -0.36 -8.24
C LEU A 31 1.49 -0.93 -8.09
N ILE A 32 2.33 -0.28 -7.29
CA ILE A 32 3.66 -0.81 -6.97
C ILE A 32 3.49 -2.19 -6.31
N PRO A 33 4.25 -3.23 -6.73
CA PRO A 33 4.03 -4.61 -6.28
C PRO A 33 3.98 -4.81 -4.76
N PHE A 34 4.76 -4.02 -4.00
CA PHE A 34 4.71 -4.04 -2.54
C PHE A 34 3.30 -3.78 -2.00
N PHE A 35 2.62 -2.74 -2.49
CA PHE A 35 1.26 -2.43 -2.04
C PHE A 35 0.24 -3.41 -2.60
N ASP A 36 0.43 -3.89 -3.82
CA ASP A 36 -0.48 -4.88 -4.41
C ASP A 36 -0.49 -6.20 -3.61
N GLY A 37 0.67 -6.60 -3.09
CA GLY A 37 0.81 -7.77 -2.21
C GLY A 37 0.28 -7.58 -0.78
N LEU A 38 -0.15 -6.37 -0.39
CA LEU A 38 -0.85 -6.16 0.90
C LEU A 38 -2.35 -6.47 0.79
N ILE A 39 -2.90 -6.45 -0.43
CA ILE A 39 -4.32 -6.69 -0.66
C ILE A 39 -4.62 -8.17 -0.41
N PRO A 40 -5.73 -8.51 0.25
CA PRO A 40 -6.19 -9.88 0.39
C PRO A 40 -6.26 -10.62 -0.95
N GLU A 41 -6.04 -11.94 -0.90
CA GLU A 41 -6.09 -12.82 -2.06
C GLU A 41 -7.06 -13.98 -1.85
N GLY A 42 -7.44 -14.63 -2.96
CA GLY A 42 -8.31 -15.80 -2.97
C GLY A 42 -9.59 -15.59 -2.18
N TRP A 43 -9.91 -16.52 -1.28
CA TRP A 43 -11.14 -16.50 -0.51
C TRP A 43 -11.35 -15.23 0.34
N LEU A 44 -10.27 -14.64 0.88
CA LEU A 44 -10.38 -13.42 1.69
C LEU A 44 -10.71 -12.20 0.82
N LEU A 45 -10.18 -12.17 -0.42
CA LEU A 45 -10.55 -11.15 -1.41
C LEU A 45 -12.02 -11.28 -1.79
N ASP A 46 -12.50 -12.50 -2.04
CA ASP A 46 -13.90 -12.75 -2.39
C ASP A 46 -14.87 -12.24 -1.33
N ILE A 47 -14.54 -12.46 -0.05
CA ILE A 47 -15.34 -11.96 1.08
C ILE A 47 -15.30 -10.43 1.13
N THR A 48 -14.11 -9.84 0.97
CA THR A 48 -13.91 -8.39 0.99
C THR A 48 -14.76 -7.71 -0.07
N VAL A 49 -14.65 -8.17 -1.32
CA VAL A 49 -15.35 -7.64 -2.49
C VAL A 49 -16.87 -7.73 -2.28
N LYS A 50 -17.38 -8.86 -1.79
CA LYS A 50 -18.81 -9.06 -1.54
C LYS A 50 -19.34 -8.19 -0.40
N ASN A 51 -18.64 -8.16 0.73
CA ASN A 51 -19.11 -7.47 1.93
C ASN A 51 -19.11 -5.95 1.75
N TRP A 52 -18.10 -5.41 1.08
CA TRP A 52 -17.90 -3.97 0.91
C TRP A 52 -18.36 -3.48 -0.47
N LYS A 53 -18.90 -4.38 -1.31
CA LYS A 53 -19.39 -4.10 -2.67
C LYS A 53 -18.34 -3.40 -3.55
N LEU A 54 -17.09 -3.80 -3.41
CA LEU A 54 -15.96 -3.23 -4.14
C LEU A 54 -15.86 -3.83 -5.54
N ASN A 55 -15.12 -3.16 -6.42
CA ASN A 55 -14.70 -3.73 -7.69
C ASN A 55 -13.36 -4.45 -7.50
N GLU A 56 -13.31 -5.76 -7.74
CA GLU A 56 -12.09 -6.57 -7.62
C GLU A 56 -10.94 -6.05 -8.50
N LYS A 57 -11.26 -5.42 -9.63
CA LYS A 57 -10.26 -4.85 -10.55
C LYS A 57 -9.70 -3.51 -10.08
N ASP A 58 -10.37 -2.84 -9.14
CA ASP A 58 -9.89 -1.59 -8.57
C ASP A 58 -8.96 -1.87 -7.39
N ARG A 59 -7.70 -2.16 -7.72
CA ARG A 59 -6.66 -2.51 -6.74
C ARG A 59 -6.39 -1.37 -5.76
N MET A 60 -6.48 -0.12 -6.21
CA MET A 60 -6.27 1.04 -5.33
C MET A 60 -7.41 1.15 -4.31
N GLU A 61 -8.67 1.00 -4.74
CA GLU A 61 -9.79 1.06 -3.80
C GLU A 61 -9.77 -0.11 -2.82
N LEU A 62 -9.41 -1.32 -3.28
CA LEU A 62 -9.20 -2.46 -2.40
C LEU A 62 -8.15 -2.14 -1.32
N LEU A 63 -6.97 -1.65 -1.72
CA LEU A 63 -5.89 -1.28 -0.81
C LEU A 63 -6.35 -0.25 0.24
N LEU A 64 -6.95 0.85 -0.20
CA LEU A 64 -7.39 1.93 0.70
C LEU A 64 -8.51 1.50 1.65
N THR A 65 -9.28 0.48 1.25
CA THR A 65 -10.42 -0.01 2.03
C THR A 65 -9.97 -0.97 3.14
N VAL A 66 -9.05 -1.89 2.83
CA VAL A 66 -8.71 -3.00 3.74
C VAL A 66 -7.33 -2.87 4.40
N CYS A 67 -6.44 -2.02 3.90
CA CYS A 67 -5.06 -1.94 4.38
C CYS A 67 -4.80 -0.75 5.30
N LYS A 68 -5.84 -0.18 5.96
CA LYS A 68 -5.64 0.72 7.10
C LYS A 68 -4.89 0.03 8.23
N ASP A 69 -5.22 -1.22 8.48
CA ASP A 69 -4.57 -2.12 9.44
C ASP A 69 -4.32 -3.46 8.75
N CYS A 70 -3.10 -3.66 8.25
CA CYS A 70 -2.70 -4.85 7.52
C CYS A 70 -1.40 -5.45 8.08
N ILE A 71 -1.00 -6.59 7.53
CA ILE A 71 0.19 -7.30 7.98
C ILE A 71 1.45 -6.42 7.94
N GLY A 72 2.26 -6.51 9.01
CA GLY A 72 3.49 -5.76 9.17
C GLY A 72 3.31 -4.47 9.97
N ALA A 73 4.21 -3.51 9.75
CA ALA A 73 4.21 -2.20 10.43
C ALA A 73 3.81 -1.08 9.47
N VAL A 74 2.87 -1.37 8.57
CA VAL A 74 2.41 -0.46 7.50
C VAL A 74 0.89 -0.34 7.57
N GLY A 75 0.41 0.89 7.41
CA GLY A 75 -1.00 1.18 7.17
C GLY A 75 -1.11 2.15 5.99
N VAL A 76 -2.07 1.91 5.10
CA VAL A 76 -2.39 2.74 3.95
C VAL A 76 -3.70 3.46 4.24
N ILE A 77 -3.63 4.78 4.29
CA ILE A 77 -4.79 5.64 4.53
C ILE A 77 -4.92 6.63 3.38
N ARG A 78 -6.14 7.09 3.15
CA ARG A 78 -6.39 8.22 2.26
C ARG A 78 -5.69 9.44 2.84
N ASN A 79 -5.01 10.19 1.99
CA ASN A 79 -4.53 11.50 2.39
C ASN A 79 -5.74 12.42 2.47
N GLU A 80 -6.14 12.80 3.68
CA GLU A 80 -7.18 13.80 3.93
C GLU A 80 -6.54 15.18 3.81
N GLU A 81 -6.29 15.62 2.57
CA GLU A 81 -6.07 17.04 2.26
C GLU A 81 -7.39 17.77 2.03
#